data_AF-A0A9Q9AUE9-F1
#
_entry.id   AF-A0A9Q9AUE9-F1
#
_cell.length_a   1.000
_cell.length_b   1.000
_cell.length_c   1.000
_cell.angle_alpha   90.00
_cell.angle_beta   90.00
_cell.angle_gamma   90.00
#
_symmetry.space_group_name_H-M   'P 1'
#
loop_
_entity.id
_entity.type
_entity.pdbx_description
1 polymer ?
#
loop_
_entity_poly.entity_id
_entity_poly.type
_entity_poly.pdbx_seq_one_letter_code
_entity_poly.pdbx_strand_id
1 'polypeptide(L)'
;MQLEDGYPKIEQQLLLLPDDQGEDKSLWGHEVTEHIRLHPEDSLRVIDNLKLVLCPEYADHDAVQHIRGVFGCPPGEAAIGNFRRLYTLILKKAWAGCPAEYWTTIATEVKITIPAMWDEDARSVMTQAAADAGFPDCRLYLEPLCVAAAEMTKLQAAGNLQYGDTMLLIDIGYFTIVRLLDAPYFDSD
;
A
#
# COMPACT_ATOMS: atom_id res chain seq x y z
N MET A 1 0.20 15.84 1.91
CA MET A 1 1.59 15.44 2.24
C MET A 1 2.32 15.10 0.94
N GLN A 2 3.06 16.05 0.36
CA GLN A 2 4.09 15.68 -0.62
C GLN A 2 5.25 15.10 0.20
N LEU A 3 5.60 13.83 -0.02
CA LEU A 3 6.89 13.31 0.42
C LEU A 3 7.97 14.26 -0.14
N GLU A 4 8.87 14.73 0.71
CA GLU A 4 9.94 15.66 0.32
C GLU A 4 10.72 15.12 -0.89
N ASP A 5 11.23 16.02 -1.73
CA ASP A 5 12.10 15.63 -2.84
C ASP A 5 13.30 14.83 -2.30
N GLY A 6 13.48 13.60 -2.80
CA GLY A 6 14.58 12.71 -2.42
C GLY A 6 14.18 11.40 -1.73
N TYR A 7 12.92 11.23 -1.29
CA TYR A 7 12.47 9.92 -0.80
C TYR A 7 12.16 8.98 -1.98
N PRO A 8 12.77 7.79 -2.05
CA PRO A 8 12.50 6.84 -3.12
C PRO A 8 11.04 6.40 -3.06
N LYS A 9 10.29 6.67 -4.14
CA LYS A 9 8.92 6.20 -4.33
C LYS A 9 8.97 4.97 -5.24
N ILE A 10 8.22 3.95 -4.86
CA ILE A 10 7.93 2.83 -5.76
C ILE A 10 6.61 3.14 -6.43
N GLU A 11 6.65 3.34 -7.74
CA GLU A 11 5.45 3.39 -8.56
C GLU A 11 4.77 2.01 -8.49
N GLN A 12 3.49 1.98 -8.10
CA GLN A 12 2.72 0.74 -7.93
C GLN A 12 2.19 0.20 -9.26
N GLN A 13 2.99 0.28 -10.31
CA GLN A 13 2.75 -0.38 -11.58
C GLN A 13 3.70 -1.57 -11.66
N LEU A 14 3.14 -2.78 -11.71
CA LEU A 14 3.86 -4.04 -11.61
C LEU A 14 3.58 -4.92 -12.82
N LEU A 15 4.61 -5.55 -13.37
CA LEU A 15 4.47 -6.64 -14.34
C LEU A 15 5.27 -7.85 -13.83
N LEU A 16 4.60 -9.01 -13.77
CA LEU A 16 5.23 -10.29 -13.42
C LEU A 16 5.51 -11.06 -14.70
N LEU A 17 6.78 -11.36 -14.96
CA LEU A 17 7.24 -12.11 -16.13
C LEU A 17 7.95 -13.38 -15.67
N PRO A 18 7.81 -14.51 -16.38
CA PRO A 18 8.68 -15.66 -16.14
C PRO A 18 10.12 -15.28 -16.53
N ASP A 19 11.09 -15.65 -15.70
CA ASP A 19 12.50 -15.59 -16.01
C ASP A 19 12.98 -16.87 -16.72
N ASP A 20 14.27 -16.93 -17.05
CA ASP A 20 14.88 -18.07 -17.76
C ASP A 20 14.81 -19.39 -16.96
N GLN A 21 14.52 -19.31 -15.66
CA GLN A 21 14.38 -20.45 -14.75
C GLN A 21 12.91 -20.78 -14.44
N GLY A 22 11.97 -19.99 -14.98
CA GLY A 22 10.53 -20.12 -14.72
C GLY A 22 10.06 -19.45 -13.44
N GLU A 23 10.91 -18.65 -12.78
CA GLU A 23 10.56 -17.85 -11.60
C GLU A 23 9.98 -16.49 -12.02
N ASP A 24 9.19 -15.85 -11.15
CA ASP A 24 8.58 -14.56 -11.48
C ASP A 24 9.58 -13.40 -11.29
N LYS A 25 10.04 -12.82 -12.40
CA LYS A 25 10.70 -11.51 -12.47
C LYS A 25 9.66 -10.39 -12.36
N SER A 26 9.79 -9.54 -11.35
CA SER A 26 8.96 -8.35 -11.17
C SER A 26 9.60 -7.11 -11.80
N LEU A 27 8.90 -6.45 -12.72
CA LEU A 27 9.23 -5.11 -13.22
C LEU A 27 8.36 -4.04 -12.53
N TRP A 28 8.93 -2.86 -12.27
CA TRP A 28 8.25 -1.78 -11.55
C TRP A 28 8.34 -0.42 -12.26
N GLY A 29 7.23 0.33 -12.29
CA GLY A 29 7.19 1.72 -12.76
C GLY A 29 7.78 1.90 -14.16
N HIS A 30 8.85 2.69 -14.27
CA HIS A 30 9.54 2.92 -15.55
C HIS A 30 10.01 1.62 -16.24
N GLU A 31 10.39 0.58 -15.50
CA GLU A 31 10.76 -0.72 -16.07
C GLU A 31 9.59 -1.37 -16.82
N VAL A 32 8.36 -1.20 -16.32
CA VAL A 32 7.13 -1.66 -16.98
C VAL A 32 6.89 -0.86 -18.26
N THR A 33 7.07 0.47 -18.20
CA THR A 33 6.90 1.35 -19.36
C THR A 33 7.85 0.98 -20.50
N GLU A 34 9.13 0.78 -20.21
CA GLU A 34 10.13 0.38 -21.21
C GLU A 34 9.86 -1.03 -21.76
N HIS A 35 9.42 -1.96 -20.91
CA HIS A 35 9.06 -3.31 -21.36
C HIS A 35 7.88 -3.29 -22.34
N ILE A 36 6.78 -2.61 -21.99
CA ILE A 36 5.57 -2.54 -22.83
C ILE A 36 5.85 -1.86 -24.17
N ARG A 37 6.78 -0.89 -24.21
CA ARG A 37 7.20 -0.25 -25.45
C ARG A 37 7.78 -1.25 -26.46
N LEU A 38 8.43 -2.31 -25.98
CA LEU A 38 9.03 -3.36 -26.77
C LEU A 38 8.11 -4.59 -26.93
N HIS A 39 7.24 -4.83 -25.94
CA HIS A 39 6.34 -5.99 -25.80
C HIS A 39 4.90 -5.53 -25.49
N PRO A 40 4.21 -4.88 -26.45
CA PRO A 40 2.90 -4.27 -26.21
C PRO A 40 1.81 -5.29 -25.80
N GLU A 41 1.97 -6.56 -26.17
CA GLU A 41 1.09 -7.66 -25.78
C GLU A 41 1.02 -7.88 -24.27
N ASP A 42 2.08 -7.56 -23.52
CA ASP A 42 2.13 -7.71 -22.07
C ASP A 42 1.39 -6.59 -21.33
N SER A 43 0.92 -5.55 -22.02
CA SER A 43 0.15 -4.45 -21.41
C SER A 43 -1.09 -4.93 -20.67
N LEU A 44 -1.72 -6.02 -21.13
CA LEU A 44 -2.90 -6.64 -20.50
C LEU A 44 -2.56 -7.41 -19.22
N ARG A 45 -1.29 -7.52 -18.84
CA ARG A 45 -0.82 -8.21 -17.64
C ARG A 45 -0.31 -7.26 -16.57
N VAL A 46 -0.34 -5.96 -16.85
CA VAL A 46 0.11 -4.92 -15.91
C VAL A 46 -0.87 -4.85 -14.75
N ILE A 47 -0.32 -4.89 -13.54
CA ILE A 47 -1.05 -4.75 -12.29
C ILE A 47 -0.81 -3.35 -11.76
N ASP A 48 -1.89 -2.59 -11.56
CA ASP A 48 -1.90 -1.30 -10.88
C ASP A 48 -3.00 -1.28 -9.82
N ASN A 49 -3.15 -0.17 -9.09
CA ASN A 49 -4.30 0.05 -8.20
C ASN A 49 -4.52 -1.04 -7.13
N LEU A 50 -3.42 -1.67 -6.72
CA LEU A 50 -3.41 -2.83 -5.83
C LEU A 50 -4.22 -2.65 -4.55
N LYS A 51 -4.25 -1.44 -3.99
CA LYS A 51 -5.02 -1.17 -2.75
C LYS A 51 -6.52 -1.44 -2.85
N LEU A 52 -7.09 -1.44 -4.06
CA LEU A 52 -8.51 -1.69 -4.26
C LEU A 52 -8.87 -3.17 -4.08
N VAL A 53 -7.93 -4.09 -4.32
CA VAL A 53 -8.21 -5.53 -4.31
C VAL A 53 -8.54 -6.10 -2.93
N LEU A 54 -8.15 -5.37 -1.87
CA LEU A 54 -8.44 -5.73 -0.49
C LEU A 54 -9.68 -5.03 0.06
N CYS A 55 -10.41 -4.28 -0.76
CA CYS A 55 -11.58 -3.54 -0.33
C CYS A 55 -12.84 -4.18 -0.91
N PRO A 56 -13.70 -4.80 -0.09
CA PRO A 56 -14.92 -5.47 -0.57
C PRO A 56 -15.84 -4.57 -1.40
N GLU A 57 -15.90 -3.28 -1.06
CA GLU A 57 -16.71 -2.26 -1.76
C GLU A 57 -16.26 -2.03 -3.21
N TYR A 58 -14.99 -2.35 -3.53
CA TYR A 58 -14.42 -2.23 -4.87
C TYR A 58 -14.34 -3.58 -5.58
N ALA A 59 -15.00 -4.63 -5.08
CA ALA A 59 -14.94 -5.96 -5.69
C ALA A 59 -15.30 -5.95 -7.18
N ASP A 60 -16.27 -5.13 -7.59
CA ASP A 60 -16.74 -5.01 -8.98
C ASP A 60 -15.99 -3.93 -9.80
N HIS A 61 -14.98 -3.28 -9.23
CA HIS A 61 -14.21 -2.24 -9.92
C HIS A 61 -13.35 -2.83 -11.04
N ASP A 62 -13.27 -2.17 -12.19
CA ASP A 62 -12.55 -2.66 -13.39
C ASP A 62 -11.10 -3.07 -13.09
N ALA A 63 -10.37 -2.26 -12.31
CA ALA A 63 -9.01 -2.60 -11.89
C ALA A 63 -8.94 -3.90 -11.06
N VAL A 64 -9.91 -4.14 -10.18
CA VAL A 64 -9.96 -5.37 -9.37
C VAL A 64 -10.26 -6.57 -10.26
N GLN A 65 -11.21 -6.44 -11.18
CA GLN A 65 -11.54 -7.48 -12.15
C GLN A 65 -10.35 -7.80 -13.06
N HIS A 66 -9.62 -6.78 -13.51
CA HIS A 66 -8.40 -6.91 -14.29
C HIS A 66 -7.32 -7.69 -13.55
N ILE A 67 -6.98 -7.30 -12.31
CA ILE A 67 -5.97 -7.98 -11.50
C ILE A 67 -6.34 -9.45 -11.29
N ARG A 68 -7.61 -9.72 -10.98
CA ARG A 68 -8.13 -11.09 -10.84
C ARG A 68 -7.97 -11.88 -12.14
N GLY A 69 -8.25 -11.26 -13.29
CA GLY A 69 -8.01 -11.82 -14.62
C GLY A 69 -6.54 -12.17 -14.86
N VAL A 70 -5.61 -11.29 -14.48
CA VAL A 70 -4.16 -11.54 -14.57
C VAL A 70 -3.75 -12.78 -13.75
N PHE A 71 -4.36 -13.00 -12.58
CA PHE A 71 -4.13 -14.19 -11.76
C PHE A 71 -4.97 -15.41 -12.14
N GLY A 72 -5.82 -15.32 -13.17
CA GLY A 72 -6.74 -16.39 -13.53
C GLY A 72 -7.73 -16.75 -12.40
N CYS A 73 -8.08 -15.79 -11.55
CA CYS A 73 -8.99 -15.96 -10.42
C CYS A 73 -10.40 -15.49 -10.80
N PRO A 74 -11.39 -16.39 -10.99
CA PRO A 74 -12.76 -16.00 -11.29
C PRO A 74 -13.38 -15.12 -10.18
N PRO A 75 -14.39 -14.29 -10.49
CA PRO A 75 -15.19 -13.61 -9.48
C PRO A 75 -15.77 -14.59 -8.45
N GLY A 76 -15.74 -14.25 -7.17
CA GLY A 76 -16.25 -15.10 -6.08
C GLY A 76 -15.25 -16.12 -5.51
N GLU A 77 -14.10 -16.35 -6.17
CA GLU A 77 -13.03 -17.19 -5.60
C GLU A 77 -12.11 -16.39 -4.66
N ALA A 78 -11.53 -17.05 -3.67
CA ALA A 78 -10.59 -16.40 -2.75
C ALA A 78 -9.25 -16.13 -3.46
N ALA A 79 -8.93 -14.87 -3.71
CA ALA A 79 -7.64 -14.43 -4.28
C ALA A 79 -6.64 -13.96 -3.21
N ILE A 80 -6.96 -14.19 -1.93
CA ILE A 80 -6.20 -13.73 -0.74
C ILE A 80 -4.72 -14.11 -0.83
N GLY A 81 -4.40 -15.35 -1.26
CA GLY A 81 -3.01 -15.79 -1.42
C GLY A 81 -2.23 -15.01 -2.48
N ASN A 82 -2.87 -14.69 -3.60
CA ASN A 82 -2.27 -13.90 -4.67
C ASN A 82 -2.07 -12.44 -4.25
N PHE A 83 -3.03 -11.87 -3.53
CA PHE A 83 -2.91 -10.51 -3.00
C PHE A 83 -1.83 -10.41 -1.93
N ARG A 84 -1.77 -11.38 -1.00
CA ARG A 84 -0.67 -11.51 -0.03
C ARG A 84 0.69 -11.54 -0.74
N ARG A 85 0.82 -12.38 -1.78
CA ARG A 85 2.05 -12.46 -2.59
C ARG A 85 2.44 -11.11 -3.20
N LEU A 86 1.49 -10.36 -3.74
CA LEU A 86 1.73 -9.03 -4.30
C LEU A 86 2.27 -8.04 -3.25
N TYR A 87 1.65 -7.99 -2.08
CA TYR A 87 2.10 -7.13 -0.99
C TYR A 87 3.47 -7.53 -0.46
N THR A 88 3.77 -8.83 -0.41
CA THR A 88 5.11 -9.33 -0.07
C THR A 88 6.17 -8.79 -1.05
N LEU A 89 5.87 -8.80 -2.35
CA LEU A 89 6.77 -8.27 -3.38
C LEU A 89 6.99 -6.77 -3.24
N ILE A 90 5.93 -6.00 -2.95
CA ILE A 90 6.03 -4.55 -2.69
C ILE A 90 6.97 -4.27 -1.52
N LEU A 91 6.79 -4.97 -0.40
CA LEU A 91 7.60 -4.77 0.80
C LEU A 91 9.06 -5.16 0.59
N LYS A 92 9.33 -6.26 -0.13
CA LYS A 92 10.69 -6.65 -0.52
C LYS A 92 11.35 -5.61 -1.42
N LYS A 93 10.62 -5.06 -2.41
CA LYS A 93 11.13 -4.00 -3.29
C LYS A 93 11.43 -2.73 -2.50
N ALA A 94 10.56 -2.34 -1.56
CA ALA A 94 10.78 -1.19 -0.67
C ALA A 94 12.06 -1.37 0.16
N TRP A 95 12.25 -2.55 0.74
CA TRP A 95 13.42 -2.85 1.56
C TRP A 95 14.74 -2.88 0.78
N ALA A 96 14.72 -3.38 -0.45
CA ALA A 96 15.91 -3.41 -1.31
C ALA A 96 16.48 -2.01 -1.60
N GLY A 97 15.67 -0.95 -1.46
CA GLY A 97 16.09 0.44 -1.56
C GLY A 97 16.76 1.01 -0.29
N CYS A 98 16.79 0.27 0.82
CA CYS A 98 17.32 0.71 2.11
C CYS A 98 18.69 0.12 2.55
N PRO A 99 19.66 -0.22 1.67
CA PRO A 99 20.82 -1.00 2.11
C PRO A 99 21.86 -0.13 2.84
N ALA A 100 21.97 -0.34 4.14
CA ALA A 100 23.20 -0.21 4.91
C ALA A 100 23.41 -1.54 5.67
N GLU A 101 24.64 -2.04 5.74
CA GLU A 101 25.02 -3.28 6.47
C GLU A 101 24.46 -3.33 7.90
N TYR A 102 24.24 -2.17 8.51
CA TYR A 102 23.61 -2.03 9.80
C TYR A 102 22.21 -2.66 9.87
N TRP A 103 21.36 -2.42 8.87
CA TRP A 103 19.95 -2.83 8.87
C TRP A 103 19.75 -4.34 8.72
N THR A 104 20.75 -5.09 8.26
CA THR A 104 20.66 -6.55 8.11
C THR A 104 20.96 -7.30 9.43
N THR A 105 21.46 -6.60 10.45
CA THR A 105 21.89 -7.20 11.72
C THR A 105 20.97 -6.91 12.89
N ILE A 106 19.97 -6.04 12.70
CA ILE A 106 19.04 -5.63 13.76
C ILE A 106 17.61 -6.10 13.47
N ALA A 107 16.87 -6.39 14.53
CA ALA A 107 15.43 -6.61 14.41
C ALA A 107 14.77 -5.33 13.88
N THR A 108 14.05 -5.46 12.76
CA THR A 108 13.42 -4.32 12.08
C THR A 108 11.91 -4.38 12.28
N GLU A 109 11.35 -3.34 12.89
CA GLU A 109 9.91 -3.10 12.93
C GLU A 109 9.48 -2.42 11.62
N VAL A 110 8.38 -2.89 11.02
CA VAL A 110 7.75 -2.20 9.89
C VAL A 110 6.44 -1.54 10.34
N LYS A 111 6.27 -0.26 10.00
CA LYS A 111 5.04 0.48 10.21
C LYS A 111 4.39 0.75 8.86
N ILE A 112 3.20 0.22 8.63
CA ILE A 112 2.49 0.31 7.35
C ILE A 112 1.23 1.14 7.55
N THR A 113 1.05 2.17 6.72
CA THR A 113 -0.21 2.90 6.67
C THR A 113 -1.21 2.17 5.78
N ILE A 114 -2.46 2.06 6.23
CA ILE A 114 -3.55 1.38 5.52
C ILE A 114 -4.79 2.26 5.40
N PRO A 115 -5.63 2.09 4.36
CA PRO A 115 -6.91 2.76 4.24
C PRO A 115 -7.82 2.48 5.45
N ALA A 116 -8.55 3.49 5.93
CA ALA A 116 -9.47 3.30 7.07
C ALA A 116 -10.65 2.36 6.76
N MET A 117 -11.00 2.21 5.48
CA MET A 117 -12.06 1.31 5.01
C MET A 117 -11.65 -0.17 4.96
N TRP A 118 -10.37 -0.51 5.17
CA TRP A 118 -9.95 -1.91 5.20
C TRP A 118 -10.46 -2.64 6.45
N ASP A 119 -11.11 -3.77 6.21
CA ASP A 119 -11.61 -4.70 7.21
C ASP A 119 -10.51 -5.58 7.83
N GLU A 120 -10.89 -6.55 8.65
CA GLU A 120 -9.96 -7.44 9.34
C GLU A 120 -9.21 -8.37 8.37
N ASP A 121 -9.86 -8.83 7.30
CA ASP A 121 -9.25 -9.72 6.31
C ASP A 121 -8.17 -8.98 5.51
N ALA A 122 -8.46 -7.75 5.07
CA ALA A 122 -7.49 -6.88 4.39
C ALA A 122 -6.26 -6.60 5.27
N ARG A 123 -6.49 -6.32 6.56
CA ARG A 123 -5.41 -6.12 7.55
C ARG A 123 -4.58 -7.38 7.74
N SER A 124 -5.24 -8.53 7.84
CA SER A 124 -4.58 -9.83 7.95
C SER A 124 -3.69 -10.12 6.75
N VAL A 125 -4.16 -9.84 5.53
CA VAL A 125 -3.33 -9.95 4.31
C VAL A 125 -2.07 -9.11 4.41
N MET A 126 -2.19 -7.85 4.84
CA MET A 126 -1.04 -6.95 4.93
C MET A 126 -0.03 -7.40 6.01
N THR A 127 -0.50 -7.74 7.21
CA THR A 127 0.36 -8.23 8.30
C THR A 127 1.09 -9.50 7.88
N GLN A 128 0.39 -10.41 7.22
CA GLN A 128 0.97 -11.68 6.81
C GLN A 128 1.95 -11.51 5.63
N ALA A 129 1.66 -10.59 4.70
CA ALA A 129 2.59 -10.20 3.64
C ALA A 129 3.87 -9.56 4.21
N ALA A 130 3.76 -8.75 5.26
CA ALA A 130 4.91 -8.19 5.97
C ALA A 130 5.78 -9.27 6.61
N ALA A 131 5.18 -10.24 7.29
CA ALA A 131 5.90 -11.39 7.84
C ALA A 131 6.66 -12.17 6.74
N ASP A 132 6.03 -12.42 5.60
CA ASP A 132 6.66 -13.11 4.46
C ASP A 132 7.78 -12.30 3.80
N ALA A 133 7.72 -10.98 3.92
CA ALA A 133 8.76 -10.07 3.45
C ALA A 133 9.94 -9.97 4.42
N GLY A 134 9.87 -10.65 5.58
CA GLY A 134 10.92 -10.64 6.60
C GLY A 134 10.69 -9.65 7.74
N PHE A 135 9.48 -9.08 7.87
CA PHE A 135 9.11 -8.13 8.92
C PHE A 135 8.04 -8.73 9.84
N PRO A 136 8.41 -9.64 10.75
CA PRO A 136 7.45 -10.25 11.67
C PRO A 136 6.88 -9.25 12.69
N ASP A 137 7.63 -8.20 13.05
CA ASP A 137 7.16 -7.08 13.85
C ASP A 137 6.53 -6.00 12.95
N CYS A 138 5.27 -6.23 12.57
CA CYS A 138 4.48 -5.32 11.74
C CYS A 138 3.41 -4.59 12.57
N ARG A 139 3.32 -3.27 12.39
CA ARG A 139 2.22 -2.44 12.93
C ARG A 139 1.50 -1.72 11.81
N LEU A 140 0.17 -1.85 11.81
CA LEU A 140 -0.70 -1.14 10.86
C LEU A 140 -1.23 0.15 11.50
N TYR A 141 -1.20 1.23 10.75
CA TYR A 141 -1.75 2.53 11.15
C TYR A 141 -2.73 3.01 10.10
N LEU A 142 -3.82 3.66 10.52
CA LEU A 142 -4.77 4.21 9.56
C LEU A 142 -4.15 5.43 8.88
N GLU A 143 -4.12 5.44 7.55
CA GLU A 143 -3.72 6.57 6.70
C GLU A 143 -4.25 7.91 7.21
N PRO A 144 -5.55 8.10 7.45
CA PRO A 144 -6.06 9.40 7.87
C PRO A 144 -5.59 9.81 9.28
N LEU A 145 -5.28 8.86 10.18
CA LEU A 145 -4.71 9.19 11.49
C LEU A 145 -3.25 9.61 11.38
N CYS A 146 -2.49 8.98 10.48
CA CYS A 146 -1.11 9.40 10.19
C CYS A 146 -1.07 10.81 9.60
N VAL A 147 -1.98 11.12 8.67
CA VAL A 147 -2.13 12.48 8.11
C VAL A 147 -2.54 13.46 9.21
N ALA A 148 -3.50 13.08 10.06
CA ALA A 148 -3.91 13.90 11.21
C ALA A 148 -2.70 14.26 12.07
N ALA A 149 -1.94 13.26 12.51
CA ALA A 149 -0.80 13.44 13.39
C ALA A 149 0.29 14.33 12.77
N ALA A 150 0.51 14.23 11.46
CA ALA A 150 1.50 15.04 10.77
C ALA A 150 1.11 16.53 10.67
N GLU A 151 -0.19 16.83 10.56
CA GLU A 151 -0.69 18.21 10.40
C GLU A 151 -1.08 18.87 11.73
N MET A 152 -1.52 18.08 12.72
CA MET A 152 -2.04 18.59 13.99
C MET A 152 -1.04 19.52 14.69
N THR A 153 0.24 19.14 14.76
CA THR A 153 1.30 19.96 15.36
C THR A 153 1.44 21.31 14.66
N LYS A 154 1.36 21.35 13.33
CA LYS A 154 1.48 22.58 12.54
C LYS A 154 0.27 23.48 12.72
N LEU A 155 -0.92 22.89 12.69
CA LEU A 155 -2.19 23.61 12.86
C LEU A 155 -2.31 24.20 14.27
N GLN A 156 -1.91 23.45 15.30
CA GLN A 156 -1.86 23.94 16.69
C GLN A 156 -0.84 25.07 16.85
N ALA A 157 0.37 24.92 16.31
CA ALA A 157 1.40 25.96 16.38
C ALA A 157 0.99 27.26 15.66
N ALA A 158 0.20 27.13 14.59
CA ALA A 158 -0.37 28.27 13.86
C ALA A 158 -1.62 28.88 14.54
N GLY A 159 -2.12 28.29 15.64
CA GLY A 159 -3.34 28.72 16.32
C GLY A 159 -4.64 28.40 15.57
N ASN A 160 -4.58 27.57 14.54
CA ASN A 160 -5.72 27.17 13.69
C ASN A 160 -6.48 25.94 14.20
N LEU A 161 -5.98 25.32 15.28
CA LEU A 161 -6.60 24.15 15.90
C LEU A 161 -6.40 24.22 17.42
N GLN A 162 -7.48 24.07 18.17
CA GLN A 162 -7.52 24.05 19.63
C GLN A 162 -8.07 22.71 20.14
N TYR A 163 -7.86 22.47 21.43
CA TYR A 163 -8.46 21.30 22.08
C TYR A 163 -10.00 21.41 22.06
N GLY A 164 -10.65 20.33 21.64
CA GLY A 164 -12.11 20.27 21.47
C GLY A 164 -12.61 20.60 20.05
N ASP A 165 -11.72 21.06 19.15
CA ASP A 165 -12.09 21.30 17.75
C ASP A 165 -12.28 20.00 16.97
N THR A 166 -13.22 20.03 16.02
CA THR A 166 -13.40 18.96 15.04
C THR A 166 -12.55 19.23 13.80
N MET A 167 -11.72 18.26 13.42
CA MET A 167 -10.95 18.30 12.18
C MET A 167 -11.52 17.32 11.16
N LEU A 168 -11.85 17.82 9.96
CA LEU A 168 -12.20 16.98 8.82
C LEU A 168 -10.95 16.75 7.95
N LEU A 169 -10.57 15.49 7.82
CA LEU A 169 -9.52 15.07 6.89
C LEU A 169 -10.14 14.44 5.67
N ILE A 170 -9.73 14.93 4.51
CA ILE A 170 -10.11 14.41 3.21
C ILE A 170 -8.81 13.98 2.54
N ASP A 171 -8.55 12.67 2.58
CA ASP A 171 -7.45 12.08 1.82
C ASP A 171 -7.98 11.70 0.44
N ILE A 172 -7.57 12.46 -0.58
CA ILE A 172 -7.84 12.18 -1.99
C ILE A 172 -6.53 11.74 -2.61
N GLY A 173 -6.32 10.42 -2.58
CA GLY A 173 -5.34 9.77 -3.44
C GLY A 173 -5.95 9.46 -4.81
N TYR A 174 -5.14 8.89 -5.69
CA TYR A 174 -5.54 8.57 -7.07
C TYR A 174 -6.83 7.72 -7.20
N PHE A 175 -7.26 7.00 -6.13
CA PHE A 175 -8.43 6.08 -6.16
C PHE A 175 -9.22 5.90 -4.85
N THR A 176 -8.89 6.60 -3.75
CA THR A 176 -9.61 6.39 -2.47
C THR A 176 -9.96 7.73 -1.85
N ILE A 177 -11.20 7.86 -1.39
CA ILE A 177 -11.67 8.98 -0.55
C ILE A 177 -11.96 8.41 0.82
N VAL A 178 -11.15 8.79 1.81
CA VAL A 178 -11.39 8.41 3.20
C VAL A 178 -11.95 9.61 3.96
N ARG A 179 -13.09 9.40 4.63
CA ARG A 179 -13.69 10.37 5.55
C ARG A 179 -13.65 9.79 6.97
N LEU A 180 -12.96 10.47 7.88
CA LEU A 180 -13.16 10.25 9.31
C LEU A 180 -14.22 11.25 9.81
N LEU A 181 -15.22 10.73 10.52
CA LEU A 181 -16.14 11.52 11.32
C LEU A 181 -15.90 11.16 12.78
N ASP A 182 -15.56 12.17 13.57
CA ASP A 182 -15.35 12.17 15.00
C ASP A 182 -14.17 11.33 15.52
N ALA A 183 -13.11 12.02 15.95
CA ALA A 183 -12.09 11.42 16.81
C ALA A 183 -12.62 11.46 18.26
N PRO A 184 -12.83 10.32 18.94
CA PRO A 184 -13.18 10.32 20.35
C PRO A 184 -11.97 10.80 21.18
N TYR A 185 -12.31 11.46 22.27
CA TYR A 185 -11.44 12.05 23.29
C TYR A 185 -10.18 11.23 23.61
N PHE A 186 -9.00 11.87 23.55
CA PHE A 186 -7.88 11.47 24.40
C PHE A 186 -8.00 12.27 25.70
N ASP A 187 -8.46 11.62 26.77
CA ASP A 187 -8.30 12.17 28.12
C ASP A 187 -6.81 12.09 28.50
N SER A 188 -6.24 13.25 28.81
CA SER A 188 -4.92 13.37 29.39
C SER A 188 -5.04 13.27 30.92
N ASP A 189 -4.55 12.18 31.51
CA ASP A 189 -4.10 12.18 32.91
C ASP A 189 -2.73 12.86 33.03
#